data_AF-A0A8J6QPQ4-F1
#
_entry.id   AF-A0A8J6QPQ4-F1
#
_cell.length_a   1.000
_cell.length_b   1.000
_cell.length_c   1.000
_cell.angle_alpha   90.00
_cell.angle_beta   90.00
_cell.angle_gamma   90.00
#
_symmetry.space_group_name_H-M   'P 1'
#
loop_
_entity.id
_entity.type
_entity.pdbx_description
1 polymer ?
#
loop_
_entity_poly.entity_id
_entity_poly.type
_entity_poly.pdbx_seq_one_letter_code
_entity_poly.pdbx_strand_id
1 'polypeptide(L)'
;MRYRPAPAAAPVFQACRENDISRSQLQELRRQFAPTILFVTHDVSEALLLGDRILLFEKNPGRISHDIEIDLEKPRTINNDAFLRLRTHINERLKDK
;
A
#
# COMPACT_ATOMS: atom_id res chain seq x y z
N MET A 1 -0.30 22.13 7.12
CA MET A 1 -1.07 20.87 7.29
C MET A 1 -0.31 20.00 8.29
N ARG A 2 -0.85 19.80 9.51
CA ARG A 2 -0.22 18.92 10.51
C ARG A 2 -0.69 17.49 10.26
N TYR A 3 0.23 16.63 9.83
CA TYR A 3 0.06 15.19 9.78
C TYR A 3 -0.36 14.67 11.16
N ARG A 4 -1.50 13.96 11.23
CA ARG A 4 -1.95 13.25 12.45
C ARG A 4 -1.75 11.76 12.18
N PRO A 5 -0.69 11.13 12.74
CA PRO A 5 -0.51 9.69 12.58
C PRO A 5 -1.66 8.94 13.27
N ALA A 6 -2.20 7.91 12.61
CA ALA A 6 -2.88 6.82 13.30
C ALA A 6 -1.91 6.18 14.32
N PRO A 7 -2.39 5.64 15.46
CA PRO A 7 -1.53 5.15 16.53
C PRO A 7 -0.47 4.18 15.96
N ALA A 8 0.79 4.55 16.18
CA ALA A 8 1.93 3.89 15.57
C ALA A 8 2.08 2.46 16.10
N ALA A 9 1.80 1.47 15.26
CA ALA A 9 2.62 0.26 15.24
C ALA A 9 3.98 0.69 14.65
N ALA A 10 5.02 0.73 15.48
CA ALA A 10 6.36 1.18 15.07
C ALA A 10 6.89 0.34 13.88
N PRO A 11 7.51 0.94 12.86
CA PRO A 11 8.07 0.18 11.75
C PRO A 11 9.39 -0.44 12.19
N VAL A 12 9.41 -1.77 12.34
CA VAL A 12 10.66 -2.53 12.38
C VAL A 12 11.01 -2.89 10.94
N PHE A 13 11.87 -2.09 10.31
CA PHE A 13 12.48 -2.45 9.03
C PHE A 13 13.47 -3.59 9.27
N GLN A 14 13.06 -4.83 8.99
CA GLN A 14 13.95 -5.98 9.05
C GLN A 14 14.06 -6.65 7.68
N ALA A 15 15.16 -6.35 6.99
CA ALA A 15 15.56 -7.04 5.78
C ALA A 15 16.23 -8.37 6.16
N CYS A 16 15.46 -9.46 6.19
CA CYS A 16 16.02 -10.81 6.37
C CYS A 16 16.49 -11.37 5.03
N ARG A 17 17.78 -11.73 4.92
CA ARG A 17 18.30 -12.54 3.79
C ARG A 17 17.88 -14.01 3.94
N GLU A 18 17.86 -14.70 2.80
CA GLU A 18 17.03 -15.85 2.44
C GLU A 18 17.12 -17.18 3.24
N ASN A 19 17.95 -17.37 4.29
CA ASN A 19 18.28 -18.75 4.74
C ASN A 19 17.99 -19.17 6.21
N ASP A 20 17.32 -18.40 7.07
CA ASP A 20 17.25 -18.76 8.51
C ASP A 20 15.87 -18.67 9.20
N ILE A 21 14.74 -18.83 8.48
CA ILE A 21 13.41 -18.68 9.13
C ILE A 21 12.58 -19.96 9.00
N SER A 22 12.30 -20.59 10.14
CA SER A 22 11.40 -21.74 10.23
C SER A 22 9.92 -21.32 10.12
N ARG A 23 9.07 -22.25 9.67
CA ARG A 23 7.64 -22.00 9.40
C ARG A 23 6.86 -21.49 10.62
N SER A 24 7.23 -21.91 11.82
CA SER A 24 6.64 -21.45 13.09
C SER A 24 7.08 -20.04 13.46
N GLN A 25 8.33 -19.66 13.19
CA GLN A 25 8.83 -18.30 13.44
C GLN A 25 8.18 -17.29 12.50
N LEU A 26 7.91 -17.67 11.25
CA LEU A 26 7.19 -16.83 10.28
C LEU A 26 5.74 -16.60 10.72
N GLN A 27 5.11 -17.60 11.33
CA GLN A 27 3.76 -17.47 11.91
C GLN A 27 3.75 -16.57 13.14
N GLU A 28 4.74 -16.65 14.02
CA GLU A 28 4.83 -15.80 15.22
C GLU A 28 5.11 -14.33 14.85
N LEU A 29 6.05 -14.07 13.93
CA LEU A 29 6.30 -12.72 13.43
C LEU A 29 5.04 -12.11 12.78
N ARG A 30 4.32 -12.88 11.98
CA ARG A 30 3.09 -12.42 11.35
C ARG A 30 1.99 -12.14 12.37
N ARG A 31 1.93 -12.90 13.46
CA ARG A 31 0.92 -12.81 14.52
C ARG A 31 1.23 -11.71 15.53
N GLN A 32 2.50 -11.41 15.78
CA GLN A 32 2.94 -10.34 16.69
C GLN A 32 2.97 -8.95 16.06
N PHE A 33 3.34 -8.82 14.78
CA PHE A 33 3.80 -7.52 14.27
C PHE A 33 2.86 -6.78 13.33
N ALA A 34 1.75 -7.39 12.87
CA ALA A 34 0.88 -6.79 11.84
C ALA A 34 1.70 -6.01 10.80
N PRO A 35 2.67 -6.67 10.14
CA PRO A 35 3.78 -5.99 9.48
C PRO A 35 3.24 -4.97 8.47
N THR A 36 3.80 -3.76 8.50
CA THR A 36 3.49 -2.76 7.47
C THR A 36 4.15 -3.21 6.18
N ILE A 37 3.34 -3.63 5.21
CA ILE A 37 3.80 -4.08 3.89
C ILE A 37 3.72 -2.91 2.92
N LEU A 38 4.86 -2.54 2.32
CA LEU A 38 4.93 -1.57 1.23
C LEU A 38 5.10 -2.31 -0.09
N PHE A 39 4.13 -2.16 -0.99
CA PHE A 39 4.23 -2.64 -2.37
C PHE A 39 4.58 -1.46 -3.28
N VAL A 40 5.60 -1.65 -4.12
CA VAL A 40 5.94 -0.72 -5.21
C VAL A 40 5.57 -1.40 -6.52
N THR A 41 4.54 -0.88 -7.17
CA THR A 41 4.08 -1.37 -8.47
C THR A 41 3.87 -0.19 -9.42
N HIS A 42 3.93 -0.49 -10.71
CA HIS A 42 3.56 0.44 -11.77
C HIS A 42 2.09 0.29 -12.20
N ASP A 43 1.37 -0.73 -11.69
CA ASP A 43 -0.04 -0.96 -11.98
C ASP A 43 -0.93 -0.46 -10.82
N VAL A 44 -1.78 0.52 -11.14
CA VAL A 44 -2.76 1.07 -10.20
C VAL A 44 -3.75 0.01 -9.71
N SER A 45 -4.09 -0.97 -10.55
CA SER A 45 -5.03 -2.05 -10.22
C SER A 45 -4.45 -2.96 -9.13
N GLU A 46 -3.18 -3.33 -9.25
CA GLU A 46 -2.47 -4.10 -8.21
C GLU A 46 -2.41 -3.32 -6.89
N ALA A 47 -2.10 -2.02 -6.97
CA ALA A 47 -2.06 -1.15 -5.80
C ALA A 47 -3.43 -1.05 -5.10
N LEU A 48 -4.52 -0.94 -5.87
CA LEU A 48 -5.90 -0.89 -5.35
C LEU A 48 -6.38 -2.23 -4.79
N LEU A 49 -5.92 -3.35 -5.33
CA LEU A 49 -6.29 -4.68 -4.84
C LEU A 49 -5.65 -5.00 -3.49
N LEU A 50 -4.38 -4.63 -3.33
CA LEU A 50 -3.56 -5.06 -2.19
C LEU A 50 -3.46 -4.02 -1.08
N GLY A 51 -3.34 -2.74 -1.43
CA GLY A 51 -3.03 -1.68 -0.49
C GLY A 51 -4.26 -1.11 0.18
N ASP A 52 -4.17 -0.72 1.45
CA ASP A 52 -5.19 0.10 2.11
C ASP A 52 -4.94 1.60 1.91
N ARG A 53 -3.74 1.94 1.41
CA ARG A 53 -3.26 3.28 1.14
C ARG A 53 -2.33 3.27 -0.07
N ILE A 54 -2.52 4.22 -0.98
CA ILE A 54 -1.70 4.40 -2.19
C ILE A 54 -0.97 5.73 -2.10
N LEU A 55 0.34 5.69 -2.28
CA LEU A 55 1.18 6.87 -2.43
C LEU A 55 1.58 7.00 -3.90
N LEU A 56 1.19 8.10 -4.54
CA LEU A 56 1.61 8.40 -5.90
C LEU A 56 2.92 9.19 -5.87
N PHE A 57 3.90 8.75 -6.65
CA PHE A 57 5.17 9.45 -6.81
C PHE A 57 5.18 10.28 -8.09
N GLU A 58 5.73 11.48 -8.02
CA GLU A 58 6.04 12.28 -9.20
C GLU A 58 7.27 11.72 -9.91
N LYS A 59 7.28 11.75 -11.25
CA LYS A 59 8.42 11.28 -12.05
C LYS A 59 9.70 12.06 -11.76
N ASN A 60 9.59 13.36 -11.50
CA ASN A 60 10.73 14.24 -11.20
C ASN A 60 10.26 15.56 -10.57
N PRO A 61 10.80 15.99 -9.41
CA PRO A 61 11.60 15.22 -8.46
C PRO A 61 10.73 14.17 -7.73
N GLY A 62 11.30 13.06 -7.26
CA GLY A 62 10.60 11.93 -6.62
C GLY A 62 9.88 12.26 -5.30
N ARG A 63 8.91 13.18 -5.35
CA ARG A 63 8.07 13.62 -4.25
C ARG A 63 6.77 12.82 -4.27
N ILE A 64 6.21 12.64 -3.08
CA ILE A 64 4.86 12.09 -2.94
C ILE A 64 3.90 13.17 -3.45
N SER A 65 3.25 12.89 -4.57
CA SER A 65 2.26 13.74 -5.22
C SER A 65 0.93 13.68 -4.47
N HIS A 66 0.52 12.46 -4.12
CA HIS A 66 -0.79 12.19 -3.53
C HIS A 66 -0.70 11.05 -2.53
N ASP A 67 -1.56 11.15 -1.53
CA ASP A 67 -1.76 10.16 -0.49
C ASP A 67 -3.25 9.81 -0.45
N ILE A 68 -3.59 8.59 -0.85
CA ILE A 68 -4.95 8.15 -1.09
C ILE A 68 -5.25 6.98 -0.16
N GLU A 69 -6.16 7.18 0.77
CA GLU A 69 -6.72 6.11 1.61
C GLU A 69 -7.84 5.40 0.85
N ILE A 70 -7.83 4.06 0.85
CA ILE A 70 -8.81 3.26 0.11
C ILE A 70 -9.84 2.73 1.09
N ASP A 71 -10.97 3.41 1.15
CA ASP A 71 -12.14 3.01 1.94
C ASP A 71 -13.01 1.98 1.19
N LEU A 72 -12.39 0.88 0.77
CA LEU A 72 -13.08 -0.26 0.15
C LEU A 72 -12.82 -1.51 1.00
N GLU A 73 -13.90 -2.14 1.46
CA GLU A 73 -13.84 -3.40 2.21
C GLU A 73 -13.22 -4.53 1.37
N LYS A 74 -12.41 -5.37 2.01
CA LYS A 74 -11.82 -6.57 1.42
C LYS A 74 -12.79 -7.76 1.60
N PRO A 75 -12.93 -8.68 0.62
CA PRO A 75 -12.14 -8.80 -0.61
C PRO A 75 -12.61 -7.87 -1.74
N ARG A 76 -11.66 -7.18 -2.38
CA ARG A 76 -11.94 -6.27 -3.50
C ARG A 76 -11.95 -7.02 -4.82
N THR A 77 -12.90 -6.68 -5.68
CA THR A 77 -13.05 -7.28 -7.03
C THR A 77 -12.87 -6.21 -8.09
N ILE A 78 -12.12 -6.53 -9.14
CA ILE A 78 -11.80 -5.60 -10.26
C ILE A 78 -13.07 -5.10 -10.97
N ASN A 79 -14.14 -5.90 -10.96
CA ASN A 79 -15.44 -5.58 -11.56
C ASN A 79 -16.37 -4.75 -10.66
N ASN A 80 -15.95 -4.37 -9.45
CA ASN A 80 -16.79 -3.51 -8.60
C ASN A 80 -16.81 -2.08 -9.17
N ASP A 81 -17.99 -1.49 -9.34
CA ASP A 81 -18.14 -0.11 -9.81
C ASP A 81 -17.34 0.90 -8.98
N ALA A 82 -17.29 0.73 -7.66
CA ALA A 82 -16.52 1.59 -6.77
C ALA A 82 -15.01 1.48 -7.04
N PHE A 83 -14.53 0.27 -7.31
CA PHE A 83 -13.13 0.01 -7.68
C PHE A 83 -12.79 0.66 -9.02
N LEU A 84 -13.64 0.49 -10.04
CA LEU A 84 -13.43 1.06 -11.37
C LEU A 84 -13.41 2.60 -11.34
N ARG A 85 -14.31 3.21 -10.57
CA ARG A 85 -14.33 4.68 -10.36
C ARG A 85 -13.03 5.17 -9.74
N LEU A 86 -12.56 4.50 -8.69
CA LEU A 86 -11.33 4.88 -8.01
C LEU A 86 -10.09 4.67 -8.90
N ARG A 87 -10.07 3.59 -9.69
CA ARG A 87 -9.00 3.34 -10.67
C ARG A 87 -8.92 4.44 -11.73
N THR A 88 -10.07 4.82 -12.30
CA THR A 88 -10.13 5.90 -13.29
C THR A 88 -9.66 7.21 -12.70
N HIS A 89 -10.12 7.54 -11.49
CA HIS A 89 -9.70 8.74 -10.77
C HIS A 89 -8.18 8.81 -10.56
N ILE A 90 -7.55 7.71 -10.13
CA ILE A 90 -6.10 7.66 -9.90
C ILE A 90 -5.34 7.79 -11.23
N ASN A 91 -5.80 7.12 -12.29
CA ASN A 91 -5.17 7.19 -13.60
C ASN A 91 -5.24 8.59 -14.22
N GLU A 92 -6.33 9.33 -14.00
CA GLU A 92 -6.42 10.74 -14.42
C GLU A 92 -5.34 11.58 -13.72
N ARG A 93 -5.15 11.39 -12.41
CA ARG A 93 -4.10 12.11 -11.65
C ARG A 93 -2.67 11.78 -12.10
N LEU A 94 -2.46 10.60 -12.68
CA LEU A 94 -1.16 10.21 -13.25
C LEU A 94 -0.92 10.77 -14.65
N LYS A 95 -1.97 11.09 -15.41
CA LYS A 95 -1.86 11.63 -16.78
C LYS A 95 -1.53 13.12 -16.80
N ASP A 96 -1.91 13.86 -15.76
CA ASP A 96 -1.66 15.30 -15.66
C ASP A 96 -0.23 15.69 -15.22
N LYS A 97 0.71 14.72 -15.12
CA LYS A 97 2.10 14.95 -14.69
C LYS A 97 3.14 14.19 -15.52
#